data_AF-C3ZGU0-F1
#
_entry.id   AF-C3ZGU0-F1
#
_cell.length_a   1.000
_cell.length_b   1.000
_cell.length_c   1.000
_cell.angle_alpha   90.00
_cell.angle_beta   90.00
_cell.angle_gamma   90.00
#
_symmetry.space_group_name_H-M   'P 1'
#
loop_
_entity.id
_entity.type
_entity.pdbx_description
1 polymer ?
#
loop_
_entity_poly.entity_id
_entity_poly.type
_entity_poly.pdbx_seq_one_letter_code
_entity_poly.pdbx_strand_id
1 'polypeptide(L)'
;IFAYGMLFELRMDPTVVDQIFPALDDIIDLHTTFKQNLQDRRKEQSPVVEKIGDVICQQFQDELGERMTLAYGELCSKQAEAISIYKEWYTRDRKFQNFIKKCSHIPLCRRFGVPEHIRLVSQRITQYPLVIDAIIKRTKGQSSI
;
A
#
# COMPACT_ATOMS: atom_id res chain seq x y z
N ILE A 1 -5.57 -1.34 -11.60
CA ILE A 1 -4.95 -1.65 -12.92
C ILE A 1 -4.65 -3.14 -13.01
N PHE A 2 -3.64 -3.66 -12.31
CA PHE A 2 -3.25 -5.08 -12.42
C PHE A 2 -4.32 -6.06 -11.94
N ALA A 3 -4.70 -6.03 -10.66
CA ALA A 3 -5.72 -6.92 -10.11
C ALA A 3 -7.05 -6.86 -10.89
N TYR A 4 -7.56 -5.64 -11.11
CA TYR A 4 -8.76 -5.43 -11.93
C TYR A 4 -8.64 -6.02 -13.35
N GLY A 5 -7.55 -5.76 -14.08
CA GLY A 5 -7.40 -6.32 -15.42
C GLY A 5 -7.20 -7.84 -15.42
N MET A 6 -6.59 -8.42 -14.40
CA MET A 6 -6.52 -9.88 -14.24
C MET A 6 -7.92 -10.48 -14.07
N LEU A 7 -8.78 -9.86 -13.25
CA LEU A 7 -10.16 -10.33 -13.02
C LEU A 7 -11.06 -10.13 -14.23
N PHE A 8 -11.05 -8.94 -14.85
CA PHE A 8 -12.05 -8.56 -15.84
C PHE A 8 -11.59 -8.69 -17.29
N GLU A 9 -10.31 -8.40 -17.60
CA GLU A 9 -9.78 -8.53 -18.97
C GLU A 9 -9.28 -9.96 -19.24
N LEU A 10 -8.57 -10.56 -18.29
CA LEU A 10 -8.02 -11.91 -18.43
C LEU A 10 -8.96 -13.02 -17.91
N ARG A 11 -10.01 -12.65 -17.16
CA ARG A 11 -10.95 -13.59 -16.51
C ARG A 11 -10.22 -14.64 -15.67
N MET A 12 -9.17 -14.22 -14.97
CA MET A 12 -8.46 -15.08 -14.03
C MET A 12 -9.35 -15.40 -12.83
N ASP A 13 -9.14 -16.58 -12.25
CA ASP A 13 -9.83 -16.97 -11.02
C ASP A 13 -9.51 -15.95 -9.90
N PRO A 14 -10.52 -15.42 -9.20
CA PRO A 14 -10.32 -14.47 -8.11
C PRO A 14 -9.34 -14.98 -7.05
N THR A 15 -9.38 -16.27 -6.75
CA THR A 15 -8.48 -16.91 -5.77
C THR A 15 -7.02 -16.78 -6.19
N VAL A 16 -6.72 -16.89 -7.49
CA VAL A 16 -5.35 -16.73 -8.00
C VAL A 16 -4.93 -15.27 -7.92
N VAL A 17 -5.85 -14.33 -8.16
CA VAL A 17 -5.55 -12.89 -8.04
C VAL A 17 -5.29 -12.52 -6.58
N ASP A 18 -6.05 -13.06 -5.64
CA ASP A 18 -5.85 -12.87 -4.20
C ASP A 18 -4.51 -13.46 -3.71
N GLN A 19 -4.08 -14.58 -4.31
CA GLN A 19 -2.75 -15.15 -4.03
C GLN A 19 -1.62 -14.27 -4.56
N ILE A 20 -1.81 -13.55 -5.68
CA ILE A 20 -0.83 -12.60 -6.23
C ILE A 20 -0.85 -11.28 -5.45
N PHE A 21 -2.01 -10.86 -4.96
CA PHE A 21 -2.20 -9.60 -4.22
C PHE A 21 -2.90 -9.84 -2.87
N PRO A 22 -2.20 -10.49 -1.91
CA PRO A 22 -2.76 -10.76 -0.60
C PRO A 22 -3.07 -9.46 0.17
N ALA A 23 -4.20 -9.44 0.88
CA ALA A 23 -4.70 -8.31 1.68
C ALA A 23 -4.80 -6.96 0.92
N LEU A 24 -4.94 -6.99 -0.41
CA LEU A 24 -4.92 -5.78 -1.23
C LEU A 24 -6.02 -4.77 -0.85
N ASP A 25 -7.25 -5.23 -0.65
CA ASP A 25 -8.38 -4.36 -0.36
C ASP A 25 -8.24 -3.69 1.00
N ASP A 26 -7.82 -4.43 2.02
CA ASP A 26 -7.54 -3.88 3.36
C ASP A 26 -6.44 -2.83 3.32
N ILE A 27 -5.35 -3.11 2.59
CA ILE A 27 -4.25 -2.15 2.44
C ILE A 27 -4.74 -0.88 1.73
N ILE A 28 -5.52 -1.03 0.65
CA ILE A 28 -6.08 0.13 -0.08
C ILE A 28 -6.97 0.95 0.85
N ASP A 29 -7.87 0.30 1.59
CA ASP A 29 -8.80 0.96 2.52
C ASP A 29 -8.06 1.73 3.61
N LEU A 30 -7.12 1.08 4.30
CA LEU A 30 -6.32 1.67 5.37
C LEU A 30 -5.55 2.90 4.90
N HIS A 31 -4.83 2.82 3.76
CA HIS A 31 -4.06 3.96 3.26
C HIS A 31 -4.94 5.06 2.66
N THR A 32 -6.10 4.71 2.09
CA THR A 32 -7.04 5.70 1.55
C THR A 32 -7.63 6.53 2.69
N THR A 33 -8.11 5.86 3.73
CA THR A 33 -8.64 6.50 4.94
C THR A 33 -7.57 7.36 5.62
N PHE A 34 -6.35 6.83 5.81
CA PHE A 34 -5.28 7.61 6.41
C PHE A 34 -4.94 8.86 5.60
N LYS A 35 -4.83 8.73 4.28
CA LYS A 35 -4.55 9.85 3.38
C LYS A 35 -5.65 10.92 3.47
N GLN A 36 -6.92 10.50 3.55
CA GLN A 36 -8.04 11.42 3.68
C GLN A 36 -7.95 12.21 5.00
N ASN A 37 -7.71 11.54 6.12
CA ASN A 37 -7.53 12.19 7.43
C ASN A 37 -6.37 13.21 7.43
N LEU A 38 -5.25 12.87 6.78
CA LEU A 38 -4.13 13.80 6.61
C LEU A 38 -4.50 15.01 5.74
N GLN A 39 -5.28 14.82 4.69
CA GLN A 39 -5.73 15.89 3.80
C GLN A 39 -6.71 16.83 4.50
N ASP A 40 -7.61 16.30 5.30
CA ASP A 40 -8.59 17.10 6.03
C ASP A 40 -7.92 17.90 7.14
N ARG A 41 -6.99 17.30 7.90
CA ARG A 41 -6.15 18.05 8.83
C ARG A 41 -5.40 19.20 8.18
N ARG A 42 -4.85 18.98 6.97
CA ARG A 42 -4.16 20.03 6.22
C ARG A 42 -5.09 21.17 5.81
N LYS A 43 -6.34 20.88 5.46
CA LYS A 43 -7.35 21.92 5.12
C LYS A 43 -7.75 22.71 6.37
N GLU A 44 -7.99 22.01 7.48
CA GLU A 44 -8.40 22.60 8.76
C GLU A 44 -7.36 23.55 9.34
N GLN A 45 -6.07 23.18 9.29
CA GLN A 45 -4.97 23.94 9.86
C GLN A 45 -4.15 24.70 8.80
N SER A 46 -4.72 24.98 7.62
CA SER A 46 -4.01 25.74 6.59
C SER A 46 -3.72 27.17 7.08
N PRO A 47 -2.50 27.73 6.88
CA PRO A 47 -1.40 27.22 6.06
C PRO A 47 -0.36 26.35 6.78
N VAL A 48 -0.41 26.23 8.11
CA VAL A 48 0.60 25.54 8.93
C VAL A 48 -0.09 24.55 9.88
N VAL A 49 0.19 23.27 9.71
CA VAL A 49 -0.31 22.21 10.60
C VAL A 49 0.49 22.21 11.90
N GLU A 50 -0.12 22.70 12.98
CA GLU A 50 0.49 22.77 14.32
C GLU A 50 0.42 21.43 15.07
N LYS A 51 -0.63 20.64 14.83
CA LYS A 51 -0.85 19.35 15.49
C LYS A 51 -1.22 18.28 14.46
N ILE A 52 -0.45 17.19 14.42
CA ILE A 52 -0.69 16.02 13.57
C ILE A 52 -0.64 14.68 14.33
N GLY A 53 -0.13 14.70 15.57
CA GLY A 53 0.15 13.49 16.34
C GLY A 53 -1.09 12.64 16.60
N ASP A 54 -2.25 13.26 16.82
CA ASP A 54 -3.53 12.59 17.03
C ASP A 54 -3.99 11.78 15.80
N VAL A 55 -3.81 12.31 14.59
CA VAL A 55 -4.15 11.58 13.35
C VAL A 55 -3.22 10.39 13.14
N ILE A 56 -1.94 10.55 13.51
CA ILE A 56 -0.95 9.47 13.45
C ILE A 56 -1.27 8.39 14.49
N CYS A 57 -1.53 8.79 15.73
CA CYS A 57 -1.94 7.90 16.82
C CYS A 57 -3.18 7.09 16.43
N GLN A 58 -4.23 7.74 15.94
CA GLN A 58 -5.44 7.06 15.48
C GLN A 58 -5.14 5.97 14.43
N GLN A 59 -4.24 6.24 13.48
CA GLN A 59 -3.93 5.28 12.41
C GLN A 59 -3.12 4.07 12.87
N PHE A 60 -2.20 4.24 13.82
CA PHE A 60 -1.20 3.24 14.17
C PHE A 60 -1.39 2.64 15.56
N GLN A 61 -2.40 3.06 16.31
CA GLN A 61 -2.75 2.52 17.62
C GLN A 61 -4.10 1.78 17.56
N ASP A 62 -4.37 1.02 18.62
CA ASP A 62 -5.62 0.30 18.84
C ASP A 62 -6.03 -0.55 17.62
N GLU A 63 -7.33 -0.55 17.30
CA GLU A 63 -7.93 -1.37 16.23
C GLU A 63 -7.30 -1.13 14.85
N LEU A 64 -7.02 0.13 14.48
CA LEU A 64 -6.42 0.43 13.17
C LEU A 64 -4.95 0.00 13.11
N GLY A 65 -4.22 0.12 14.21
CA GLY A 65 -2.85 -0.40 14.33
C GLY A 65 -2.79 -1.93 14.21
N GLU A 66 -3.71 -2.63 14.86
CA GLU A 66 -3.86 -4.08 14.72
C GLU A 66 -4.22 -4.49 13.29
N ARG A 67 -5.19 -3.80 12.66
CA ARG A 67 -5.57 -4.07 11.27
C ARG A 67 -4.44 -3.81 10.28
N MET A 68 -3.66 -2.74 10.48
CA MET A 68 -2.41 -2.50 9.74
C MET A 68 -1.43 -3.66 9.91
N THR A 69 -1.24 -4.15 11.13
CA THR A 69 -0.31 -5.25 11.44
C THR A 69 -0.75 -6.55 10.79
N LEU A 70 -2.04 -6.88 10.84
CA LEU A 70 -2.60 -8.07 10.20
C LEU A 70 -2.47 -8.02 8.67
N ALA A 71 -2.91 -6.91 8.05
CA ALA A 71 -2.86 -6.76 6.59
C ALA A 71 -1.42 -6.81 6.05
N TYR A 72 -0.48 -6.10 6.71
CA TYR A 72 0.93 -6.16 6.32
C TYR A 72 1.59 -7.50 6.66
N GLY A 73 1.18 -8.16 7.74
CA GLY A 73 1.66 -9.50 8.10
C GLY A 73 1.28 -10.54 7.04
N GLU A 74 0.04 -10.48 6.55
CA GLU A 74 -0.42 -11.35 5.46
C GLU A 74 0.30 -11.03 4.14
N LEU A 75 0.40 -9.75 3.76
CA LEU A 75 1.10 -9.35 2.54
C LEU A 75 2.56 -9.80 2.56
N CYS A 76 3.29 -9.54 3.65
CA CYS A 76 4.72 -9.82 3.73
C CYS A 76 5.02 -11.31 3.83
N SER A 77 4.19 -12.08 4.54
CA SER A 77 4.37 -13.54 4.67
C SER A 77 4.13 -14.26 3.35
N LYS A 78 3.14 -13.83 2.56
CA LYS A 78 2.80 -14.41 1.26
C LYS A 78 3.58 -13.79 0.09
N GLN A 79 4.40 -12.77 0.32
CA GLN A 79 5.09 -12.03 -0.75
C GLN A 79 5.94 -12.93 -1.67
N ALA A 80 6.68 -13.89 -1.10
CA ALA A 80 7.52 -14.78 -1.90
C ALA A 80 6.69 -15.72 -2.79
N GLU A 81 5.59 -16.25 -2.24
CA GLU A 81 4.63 -17.10 -2.94
C GLU A 81 3.93 -16.32 -4.06
N ALA A 82 3.42 -15.12 -3.77
CA ALA A 82 2.79 -14.23 -4.74
C ALA A 82 3.70 -13.94 -5.94
N ILE A 83 5.00 -13.67 -5.69
CA ILE A 83 5.99 -13.45 -6.74
C ILE A 83 6.24 -14.72 -7.56
N SER A 84 6.23 -15.89 -6.91
CA SER A 84 6.39 -17.18 -7.59
C SER A 84 5.22 -17.47 -8.53
N ILE A 85 3.98 -17.33 -8.03
CA ILE A 85 2.75 -17.53 -8.80
C ILE A 85 2.72 -16.57 -10.00
N TYR A 86 3.04 -15.29 -9.77
CA TYR A 86 3.16 -14.31 -10.85
C TYR A 86 4.16 -14.74 -11.94
N LYS A 87 5.35 -15.23 -11.55
CA LYS A 87 6.37 -15.68 -12.51
C LYS A 87 5.92 -16.91 -13.29
N GLU A 88 5.23 -17.84 -12.65
CA GLU A 88 4.66 -19.01 -13.31
C GLU A 88 3.67 -18.59 -14.39
N TRP A 89 2.70 -17.73 -14.04
CA TRP A 89 1.73 -17.19 -15.00
C TRP A 89 2.38 -16.40 -16.13
N TYR A 90 3.40 -15.58 -15.81
CA TYR A 90 4.14 -14.82 -16.79
C TYR A 90 4.91 -15.69 -17.80
N THR A 91 5.35 -16.87 -17.38
CA THR A 91 6.08 -17.82 -18.23
C THR A 91 5.12 -18.71 -19.03
N ARG A 92 4.02 -19.14 -18.41
CA ARG A 92 3.09 -20.12 -18.96
C ARG A 92 2.07 -19.50 -19.92
N ASP A 93 1.60 -18.28 -19.65
CA ASP A 93 0.49 -17.66 -20.37
C ASP A 93 0.93 -16.42 -21.16
N ARG A 94 0.91 -16.53 -22.50
CA ARG A 94 1.28 -15.43 -23.41
C ARG A 94 0.29 -14.26 -23.36
N LYS A 95 -0.99 -14.50 -23.09
CA LYS A 95 -1.99 -13.42 -22.94
C LYS A 95 -1.70 -12.63 -21.67
N PHE A 96 -1.42 -13.32 -20.56
CA PHE A 96 -1.00 -12.69 -19.31
C PHE A 96 0.28 -11.87 -19.51
N GLN A 97 1.29 -12.46 -20.16
CA GLN A 97 2.55 -11.76 -20.46
C GLN A 97 2.33 -10.46 -21.25
N ASN A 98 1.50 -10.52 -22.31
CA ASN A 98 1.18 -9.35 -23.14
C ASN A 98 0.38 -8.30 -22.37
N PHE A 99 -0.57 -8.73 -21.53
CA PHE A 99 -1.32 -7.83 -20.66
C PHE A 99 -0.40 -7.07 -19.69
N ILE A 100 0.52 -7.77 -19.02
CA ILE A 100 1.47 -7.13 -18.11
C ILE A 100 2.37 -6.12 -18.85
N LYS A 101 2.87 -6.47 -20.04
CA LYS A 101 3.64 -5.54 -20.89
C LYS A 101 2.82 -4.31 -21.27
N LYS A 102 1.56 -4.50 -21.67
CA LYS A 102 0.64 -3.38 -21.96
C LYS A 102 0.46 -2.48 -20.73
N CYS A 103 0.26 -3.06 -19.55
CA CYS A 103 0.13 -2.31 -18.30
C CYS A 103 1.40 -1.53 -17.92
N SER A 104 2.60 -2.08 -18.15
CA SER A 104 3.86 -1.38 -17.81
C SER A 104 4.10 -0.13 -18.66
N HIS A 105 3.48 -0.04 -19.84
CA HIS A 105 3.49 1.16 -20.67
C HIS A 105 2.51 2.26 -20.20
N ILE A 106 1.60 1.95 -19.27
CA ILE A 106 0.71 2.97 -18.70
C ILE A 106 1.55 3.91 -17.82
N PRO A 107 1.50 5.24 -18.03
CA PRO A 107 2.31 6.19 -17.27
C PRO A 107 2.15 6.07 -15.75
N LEU A 108 0.95 5.73 -15.27
CA LEU A 108 0.66 5.51 -13.86
C LEU A 108 1.45 4.34 -13.24
N CYS A 109 1.76 3.31 -14.03
CA CYS A 109 2.54 2.15 -13.58
C CYS A 109 4.04 2.44 -13.50
N ARG A 110 4.51 3.61 -14.00
CA ARG A 110 5.93 4.05 -13.94
C ARG A 110 6.94 3.00 -14.43
N ARG A 111 6.54 2.15 -15.37
CA ARG A 111 7.30 0.99 -15.87
C ARG A 111 7.62 -0.09 -14.81
N PHE A 112 7.04 -0.02 -13.62
CA PHE A 112 7.15 -1.07 -12.62
C PHE A 112 6.22 -2.23 -12.97
N GLY A 113 6.70 -3.46 -12.77
CA GLY A 113 5.90 -4.67 -12.85
C GLY A 113 5.15 -4.95 -11.54
N VAL A 114 4.43 -6.08 -11.52
CA VAL A 114 3.70 -6.52 -10.32
C VAL A 114 4.65 -6.78 -9.13
N PRO A 115 5.79 -7.48 -9.28
CA PRO A 115 6.71 -7.72 -8.16
C PRO A 115 7.25 -6.42 -7.55
N GLU A 116 7.55 -5.42 -8.37
CA GLU A 116 8.04 -4.13 -7.91
C GLU A 116 6.97 -3.38 -7.11
N HIS A 117 5.70 -3.40 -7.56
CA HIS A 117 4.60 -2.78 -6.82
C HIS A 117 4.36 -3.48 -5.48
N ILE A 118 4.36 -4.82 -5.43
CA ILE A 118 4.24 -5.57 -4.17
C ILE A 118 5.37 -5.16 -3.22
N ARG A 119 6.62 -5.14 -3.70
CA ARG A 119 7.77 -4.72 -2.91
C ARG A 119 7.64 -3.29 -2.39
N LEU A 120 7.18 -2.35 -3.21
CA LEU A 120 6.97 -0.96 -2.82
C LEU A 120 5.91 -0.84 -1.72
N VAL A 121 4.83 -1.61 -1.81
CA VAL A 121 3.80 -1.66 -0.77
C VAL A 121 4.39 -2.22 0.51
N SER A 122 5.11 -3.35 0.47
CA SER A 122 5.75 -3.95 1.67
C SER A 122 6.75 -3.00 2.33
N GLN A 123 7.49 -2.21 1.54
CA GLN A 123 8.41 -1.21 2.09
C GLN A 123 7.72 -0.02 2.74
N ARG A 124 6.45 0.26 2.40
CA ARG A 124 5.74 1.43 2.92
C ARG A 124 5.64 1.42 4.45
N ILE A 125 5.39 0.27 5.05
CA ILE A 125 5.22 0.16 6.52
C ILE A 125 6.50 0.55 7.27
N THR A 126 7.68 0.25 6.72
CA THR A 126 8.97 0.57 7.34
C THR A 126 9.36 2.04 7.19
N GLN A 127 8.71 2.77 6.29
CA GLN A 127 8.94 4.21 6.12
C GLN A 127 8.23 5.05 7.20
N TYR A 128 7.12 4.55 7.78
CA TYR A 128 6.36 5.33 8.75
C TYR A 128 7.16 5.70 9.99
N PRO A 129 7.87 4.78 10.66
CA PRO A 129 8.70 5.14 11.81
C PRO A 129 9.72 6.23 11.49
N LEU A 130 10.40 6.14 10.33
CA LEU A 130 11.41 7.12 9.91
C LEU A 130 10.82 8.52 9.72
N VAL A 131 9.64 8.61 9.10
CA VAL A 131 8.95 9.89 8.88
C VAL A 131 8.40 10.45 10.18
N ILE A 132 7.79 9.61 11.02
CA ILE A 132 7.23 10.00 12.32
C ILE A 132 8.34 10.52 13.23
N ASP A 133 9.48 9.81 13.34
CA ASP A 133 10.65 10.26 14.09
C ASP A 133 11.16 11.61 13.59
N ALA A 134 11.17 11.81 12.28
CA ALA A 134 11.63 13.04 11.67
C ALA A 134 10.66 14.22 11.89
N ILE A 135 9.37 13.93 12.12
CA ILE A 135 8.37 14.92 12.57
C ILE A 135 8.61 15.23 14.05
N ILE A 136 8.68 14.22 14.91
CA ILE A 136 8.89 14.37 16.37
C ILE A 136 10.14 15.21 16.65
N LYS A 137 11.27 14.95 15.97
CA LYS A 137 12.52 15.70 16.14
C LYS A 137 12.42 17.18 15.75
N ARG A 138 11.50 17.54 14.87
CA ARG A 138 11.32 18.91 14.35
C ARG A 138 10.16 19.65 15.02
N THR A 139 9.23 18.93 15.63
CA THR A 139 8.20 19.50 16.47
C THR A 139 8.85 19.93 17.79
N LYS A 140 8.96 21.24 18.02
CA LYS A 140 9.32 21.75 19.35
C LYS A 140 8.23 21.28 20.31
N GLY A 141 8.60 20.46 21.29
CA GLY A 141 7.65 20.00 22.28
C GLY A 141 6.92 21.20 22.86
N GLN A 142 5.59 21.20 22.77
CA GLN A 142 4.78 21.96 23.72
C GLN A 142 4.91 21.27 25.08
N SER A 143 6.13 21.29 25.64
CA SER A 143 6.39 21.03 27.04
C SER A 143 6.06 22.32 27.78
N SER A 144 4.79 22.69 27.80
CA SER A 144 4.27 23.76 28.63
C SER A 144 3.57 23.11 29.81
N ILE A 145 4.32 23.07 30.92
CA ILE A 145 3.93 23.30 32.33
C ILE A 145 2.47 22.96 32.68
#